data_AF-A0A0P9TPW2-F1
#
_entry.id   AF-A0A0P9TPW2-F1
#
_cell.length_a   1.000
_cell.length_b   1.000
_cell.length_c   1.000
_cell.angle_alpha   90.00
_cell.angle_beta   90.00
_cell.angle_gamma   90.00
#
_symmetry.space_group_name_H-M   'P 1'
#
loop_
_entity.id
_entity.type
_entity.pdbx_description
1 polymer ?
#
loop_
_entity_poly.entity_id
_entity_poly.type
_entity_poly.pdbx_seq_one_letter_code
_entity_poly.pdbx_strand_id
1 'polypeptide(L)'
;MPLSVGRKQQYFPCSNTATDPSEEFRISPEDYAAAEDAGTVIGVFHSHPDANSRPSPRYLAMCEATELPWHILSWPEGDFRTIVPTGNTPLLKRPFVHGAWDCWQVCADWCKREFGLEFEAGYLRLSA
;
A
#
# COMPACT_ATOMS: atom_id res chain seq x y z
N MET A 1 -1.29 9.70 -5.97
CA MET A 1 0.04 9.12 -5.70
C MET A 1 1.14 10.17 -5.82
N PRO A 2 2.08 10.25 -4.87
CA PRO A 2 3.33 10.99 -5.04
C PRO A 2 4.22 10.36 -6.13
N LEU A 3 4.69 11.17 -7.08
CA LEU A 3 5.58 10.77 -8.17
C LEU A 3 6.91 11.52 -8.10
N SER A 4 7.99 10.84 -8.48
CA SER A 4 9.28 11.45 -8.82
C SER A 4 9.37 11.61 -10.34
N VAL A 5 9.55 12.85 -10.81
CA VAL A 5 9.73 13.20 -12.22
C VAL A 5 11.01 14.01 -12.39
N GLY A 6 12.07 13.35 -12.85
CA GLY A 6 13.41 13.94 -12.90
C GLY A 6 13.92 14.29 -11.50
N ARG A 7 14.05 15.59 -11.21
CA ARG A 7 14.50 16.11 -9.88
C ARG A 7 13.35 16.69 -9.04
N LYS A 8 12.11 16.58 -9.49
CA LYS A 8 10.94 17.13 -8.81
C LYS A 8 10.06 16.00 -8.28
N GLN A 9 9.42 16.25 -7.14
CA GLN A 9 8.32 15.43 -6.66
C GLN A 9 7.01 16.16 -6.91
N GLN A 10 5.99 15.43 -7.36
CA GLN A 10 4.66 16.00 -7.63
C GLN A 10 3.56 15.03 -7.20
N TYR A 11 2.39 15.57 -6.90
CA TYR A 11 1.20 14.76 -6.63
C TYR A 11 0.46 14.47 -7.94
N PHE A 12 0.16 13.20 -8.18
CA PHE A 12 -0.70 12.74 -9.26
C PHE A 12 -2.05 12.29 -8.69
N PRO A 13 -3.17 12.95 -9.02
CA PRO A 13 -4.48 12.54 -8.52
C PRO A 13 -4.89 11.20 -9.12
N CYS A 14 -5.52 10.34 -8.32
CA CYS A 14 -6.07 9.07 -8.78
C CYS A 14 -7.52 8.94 -8.30
N SER A 15 -8.34 8.32 -9.11
CA SER A 15 -9.75 8.06 -8.83
C SER A 15 -9.89 6.92 -7.82
N ASN A 16 -10.82 7.06 -6.87
CA ASN A 16 -11.20 5.99 -5.97
C ASN A 16 -12.29 5.11 -6.62
N THR A 17 -11.95 3.86 -6.95
CA THR A 17 -12.84 2.87 -7.58
C THR A 17 -13.36 1.82 -6.58
N ALA A 18 -13.26 2.10 -5.27
CA ALA A 18 -13.86 1.25 -4.25
C ALA A 18 -15.39 1.24 -4.37
N THR A 19 -16.00 0.11 -4.00
CA THR A 19 -17.47 -0.03 -3.98
C THR A 19 -18.09 0.86 -2.90
N ASP A 20 -17.36 1.06 -1.80
CA ASP A 20 -17.69 2.00 -0.73
C ASP A 20 -16.53 3.00 -0.55
N PRO A 21 -16.54 4.14 -1.28
CA PRO A 21 -15.47 5.12 -1.24
C PRO A 21 -15.32 5.90 0.07
N SER A 22 -16.33 5.85 0.96
CA SER A 22 -16.29 6.47 2.28
C SER A 22 -15.40 5.70 3.25
N GLU A 23 -15.43 4.37 3.16
CA GLU A 23 -14.77 3.47 4.11
C GLU A 23 -13.47 2.87 3.55
N GLU A 24 -13.39 2.72 2.22
CA GLU A 24 -12.27 2.08 1.54
C GLU A 24 -11.76 2.91 0.36
N PHE A 25 -10.54 2.59 -0.08
CA PHE A 25 -10.08 3.07 -1.37
C PHE A 25 -9.48 1.96 -2.22
N ARG A 26 -9.69 2.11 -3.53
CA ARG A 26 -8.99 1.36 -4.58
C ARG A 26 -8.54 2.37 -5.62
N ILE A 27 -7.26 2.39 -5.94
CA ILE A 27 -6.73 3.26 -7.00
C ILE A 27 -7.23 2.73 -8.34
N SER A 28 -7.78 3.59 -9.20
CA SER A 28 -8.09 3.22 -10.59
C SER A 28 -6.82 2.65 -11.23
N PRO A 29 -6.92 1.46 -11.83
CA PRO A 29 -5.77 0.89 -12.47
C PRO A 29 -5.27 1.67 -13.69
N GLU A 30 -6.18 2.31 -14.42
CA GLU A 30 -5.83 3.22 -15.52
C GLU A 30 -5.04 4.42 -15.00
N ASP A 31 -5.47 5.00 -13.87
CA ASP A 31 -4.73 6.10 -13.22
C ASP A 31 -3.39 5.62 -12.67
N TYR A 32 -3.28 4.37 -12.23
CA TYR A 32 -2.02 3.77 -11.79
C TYR A 32 -1.04 3.64 -12.95
N ALA A 33 -1.48 3.06 -14.07
CA ALA A 33 -0.66 2.95 -15.28
C ALA A 33 -0.24 4.33 -15.80
N ALA A 34 -1.16 5.30 -15.85
CA ALA A 34 -0.85 6.66 -16.27
C ALA A 34 0.17 7.35 -15.35
N ALA A 35 0.15 7.04 -14.05
CA ALA A 35 1.12 7.56 -13.10
C ALA A 35 2.51 6.96 -13.31
N GLU A 36 2.61 5.65 -13.60
CA GLU A 36 3.86 4.98 -13.94
C GLU A 36 4.45 5.50 -15.27
N ASP A 37 3.60 5.80 -16.25
CA ASP A 37 4.02 6.43 -17.51
C ASP A 37 4.54 7.87 -17.28
N ALA A 38 4.00 8.58 -16.29
CA ALA A 38 4.37 9.96 -15.98
C ALA A 38 5.63 10.08 -15.11
N GLY A 39 5.96 9.07 -14.29
CA GLY A 39 7.11 9.10 -13.40
C GLY A 39 7.20 7.89 -12.47
N THR A 40 8.20 7.90 -11.58
CA THR A 40 8.35 6.83 -10.60
C THR A 40 7.41 7.05 -9.44
N VAL A 41 6.52 6.10 -9.16
CA VAL A 41 5.69 6.10 -7.94
C VAL A 41 6.61 5.96 -6.73
N ILE A 42 6.55 6.95 -5.83
CA ILE A 42 7.39 6.99 -4.62
C ILE A 42 6.59 6.89 -3.32
N GLY A 43 5.27 6.67 -3.43
CA GLY A 43 4.40 6.51 -2.27
C GLY A 43 2.95 6.33 -2.66
N VAL A 44 2.13 6.02 -1.66
CA VAL A 44 0.67 6.04 -1.75
C VAL A 44 0.17 7.09 -0.78
N PHE A 45 -0.83 7.87 -1.20
CA PHE A 45 -1.48 8.86 -0.34
C PHE A 45 -2.98 8.63 -0.39
N HIS A 46 -3.62 8.58 0.77
CA HIS A 46 -5.06 8.54 0.90
C HIS A 46 -5.54 9.34 2.12
N SER A 47 -6.83 9.62 2.15
CA SER A 47 -7.50 10.29 3.27
C SER A 47 -8.44 9.34 4.00
N HIS A 48 -8.59 9.53 5.31
CA HIS A 48 -9.67 8.96 6.11
C HIS A 48 -10.72 10.04 6.38
N PRO A 49 -11.88 10.01 5.70
CA PRO A 49 -12.99 10.90 6.01
C PRO A 49 -13.60 10.55 7.37
N ASP A 50 -13.85 11.54 8.21
CA ASP A 50 -14.50 11.44 9.52
C ASP A 50 -13.86 10.42 10.48
N ALA A 51 -12.59 10.08 10.26
CA ALA A 51 -11.83 9.12 11.04
C ALA A 51 -10.36 9.55 11.21
N ASN A 52 -9.68 9.03 12.24
CA ASN A 52 -8.30 9.39 12.55
C ASN A 52 -7.28 8.79 11.56
N SER A 53 -6.03 9.26 11.61
CA SER A 53 -4.94 8.83 10.71
C SER A 53 -4.36 7.43 10.98
N ARG A 54 -4.88 6.68 11.97
CA ARG A 54 -4.28 5.40 12.36
C ARG A 54 -4.48 4.37 11.24
N PRO A 55 -3.42 3.64 10.84
CA PRO A 55 -3.53 2.66 9.78
C PRO A 55 -4.29 1.43 10.28
N SER A 56 -5.19 0.90 9.46
CA SER A 56 -5.73 -0.43 9.63
C SER A 56 -4.65 -1.49 9.31
N PRO A 57 -4.82 -2.74 9.76
CA PRO A 57 -3.93 -3.84 9.35
C PRO A 57 -3.80 -4.01 7.83
N ARG A 58 -4.85 -3.70 7.08
CA ARG A 58 -4.83 -3.73 5.60
C ARG A 58 -3.81 -2.73 5.06
N TYR A 59 -3.78 -1.50 5.56
CA TYR A 59 -2.83 -0.49 5.09
C TYR A 59 -1.39 -0.81 5.48
N LEU A 60 -1.17 -1.40 6.66
CA LEU A 60 0.16 -1.91 7.03
C LEU A 60 0.60 -3.03 6.08
N ALA A 61 -0.29 -3.97 5.75
CA ALA A 61 0.00 -5.04 4.81
C ALA A 61 0.33 -4.53 3.42
N MET A 62 -0.41 -3.53 2.94
CA MET A 62 -0.18 -2.94 1.62
C MET A 62 1.08 -2.05 1.57
N CYS A 63 1.42 -1.38 2.67
CA CYS A 63 2.69 -0.66 2.79
C CYS A 63 3.89 -1.60 2.65
N GLU A 64 3.89 -2.73 3.38
CA GLU A 64 4.94 -3.75 3.22
C GLU A 64 4.94 -4.37 1.82
N ALA A 65 3.76 -4.71 1.29
CA ALA A 65 3.65 -5.40 0.01
C ALA A 65 4.03 -4.53 -1.20
N THR A 66 3.78 -3.22 -1.15
CA THR A 66 4.17 -2.29 -2.21
C THR A 66 5.60 -1.80 -2.07
N GLU A 67 6.24 -2.03 -0.91
CA GLU A 67 7.56 -1.48 -0.57
C GLU A 67 7.63 0.05 -0.73
N LEU A 68 6.50 0.72 -0.54
CA LEU A 68 6.36 2.17 -0.66
C LEU A 68 5.92 2.79 0.67
N PRO A 69 6.31 4.05 0.96
CA PRO A 69 5.69 4.85 2.01
C PRO A 69 4.20 5.05 1.75
N TRP A 70 3.37 4.92 2.79
CA TRP A 70 1.94 5.23 2.74
C TRP A 70 1.64 6.41 3.65
N HIS A 71 0.98 7.42 3.09
CA HIS A 71 0.62 8.67 3.73
C HIS A 71 -0.89 8.73 3.96
N ILE A 72 -1.29 8.98 5.19
CA ILE A 72 -2.68 8.96 5.65
C ILE A 72 -3.02 10.31 6.26
N LEU A 73 -3.99 11.00 5.67
CA LEU A 73 -4.53 12.26 6.19
C LEU A 73 -5.91 12.02 6.81
N SER A 74 -6.12 12.36 8.08
CA SER A 74 -7.48 12.46 8.63
C SER A 74 -8.15 13.75 8.22
N TRP A 75 -9.45 13.69 7.93
CA TRP A 75 -10.26 14.84 7.61
C TRP A 75 -11.58 14.78 8.39
N PRO A 76 -12.06 15.86 9.03
CA PRO A 76 -11.49 17.21 9.07
C PRO A 76 -10.44 17.44 10.18
N GLU A 77 -10.10 16.43 10.98
CA GLU A 77 -9.16 16.56 12.11
C GLU A 77 -7.79 17.10 11.67
N GLY A 78 -7.32 16.74 10.47
CA GLY A 78 -6.07 17.25 9.90
C GLY A 78 -4.81 16.58 10.44
N ASP A 79 -4.92 15.43 11.10
CA ASP A 79 -3.77 14.63 11.51
C ASP A 79 -3.16 13.92 10.29
N PHE A 80 -1.84 13.92 10.20
CA PHE A 80 -1.11 13.35 9.08
C PHE A 80 -0.11 12.31 9.59
N ARG A 81 -0.20 11.11 9.03
CA ARG A 81 0.66 9.99 9.39
C ARG A 81 1.31 9.40 8.17
N THR A 82 2.59 9.06 8.31
CA THR A 82 3.31 8.26 7.32
C THR A 82 3.69 6.93 7.95
N ILE A 83 3.41 5.84 7.27
CA ILE A 83 3.99 4.53 7.54
C ILE A 83 4.97 4.18 6.41
N VAL A 84 6.04 3.49 6.76
CA VAL A 84 7.09 3.06 5.83
C VAL A 84 7.26 1.55 5.95
N PRO A 85 7.58 0.85 4.85
CA PRO A 85 7.85 -0.57 4.90
C PRO A 85 9.08 -0.83 5.78
N THR A 86 8.99 -1.85 6.60
CA THR A 86 10.06 -2.26 7.52
C THR A 86 10.83 -3.46 6.99
N GLY A 87 10.24 -4.22 6.06
CA GLY A 87 10.76 -5.51 5.61
C GLY A 87 10.70 -6.60 6.69
N ASN A 88 10.16 -6.31 7.87
CA ASN A 88 10.11 -7.22 9.01
C ASN A 88 8.66 -7.49 9.44
N THR A 89 7.90 -8.06 8.51
CA THR A 89 6.53 -8.47 8.79
C THR A 89 6.53 -9.64 9.81
N PRO A 90 5.75 -9.62 10.92
CA PRO A 90 5.70 -10.74 11.86
C PRO A 90 5.14 -12.03 11.21
N LEU A 91 5.66 -13.21 11.55
CA LEU A 91 5.06 -14.48 11.10
C LEU A 91 3.87 -14.90 11.98
N LEU A 92 3.99 -14.68 13.29
CA LEU A 92 2.97 -15.05 14.27
C LEU A 92 2.16 -13.82 14.69
N LYS A 93 0.88 -14.04 15.01
CA LYS A 93 -0.08 -12.99 15.39
C LYS A 93 -0.23 -11.87 14.35
N ARG A 94 0.19 -12.13 13.12
CA ARG A 94 -0.03 -11.23 11.99
C ARG A 94 -1.52 -11.23 11.62
N PRO A 95 -2.15 -10.05 11.46
CA PRO A 95 -3.51 -9.96 10.97
C PRO A 95 -3.64 -10.60 9.57
N PHE A 96 -4.75 -11.29 9.31
CA PHE A 96 -5.02 -11.83 7.99
C PHE A 96 -5.45 -10.73 7.03
N VAL A 97 -4.74 -10.59 5.90
CA VAL A 97 -5.12 -9.70 4.80
C VAL A 97 -4.99 -10.50 3.51
N HIS A 98 -6.10 -10.79 2.85
CA HIS A 98 -6.11 -11.58 1.62
C HIS A 98 -5.23 -10.95 0.53
N GLY A 99 -4.36 -11.75 -0.10
CA GLY A 99 -3.46 -11.32 -1.17
C GLY A 99 -2.19 -10.59 -0.69
N ALA A 100 -2.05 -10.33 0.62
CA ALA A 100 -0.89 -9.61 1.16
C ALA A 100 -0.32 -10.26 2.41
N TRP A 101 -1.13 -10.50 3.44
CA TRP A 101 -0.77 -11.18 4.68
C TRP A 101 -1.65 -12.41 4.90
N ASP A 102 -1.77 -13.23 3.86
CA ASP A 102 -2.59 -14.44 3.91
C ASP A 102 -1.78 -15.69 4.31
N CYS A 103 -2.44 -16.85 4.22
CA CYS A 103 -1.88 -18.14 4.59
C CYS A 103 -0.76 -18.59 3.64
N TRP A 104 -0.76 -18.15 2.38
CA TRP A 104 0.34 -18.44 1.47
C TRP A 104 1.51 -17.51 1.78
N GLN A 105 1.26 -16.21 1.96
CA GLN A 105 2.33 -15.27 2.23
C GLN A 105 3.10 -15.61 3.51
N VAL A 106 2.44 -16.11 4.57
CA VAL A 106 3.16 -16.49 5.80
C VAL A 106 4.13 -17.65 5.54
N CYS A 107 3.75 -18.60 4.67
CA CYS A 107 4.62 -19.69 4.26
C CYS A 107 5.80 -19.17 3.43
N ALA A 108 5.53 -18.30 2.45
CA ALA A 108 6.55 -17.70 1.61
C ALA A 108 7.56 -16.88 2.43
N ASP A 109 7.09 -16.05 3.36
CA ASP A 109 7.92 -15.24 4.24
C ASP A 109 8.79 -16.08 5.18
N TRP A 110 8.27 -17.23 5.65
CA TRP A 110 9.03 -18.17 6.45
C TRP A 110 10.12 -18.86 5.62
N CYS A 111 9.78 -19.35 4.42
CA CYS A 111 10.74 -19.95 3.50
C CYS A 111 11.86 -18.99 3.09
N LYS A 112 11.53 -17.71 2.85
CA LYS A 112 12.52 -16.67 2.57
C LYS A 112 13.48 -16.46 3.74
N ARG A 113 12.99 -16.46 4.98
CA ARG A 113 13.82 -16.26 6.18
C ARG A 113 14.73 -17.44 6.49
N GLU A 114 14.18 -18.65 6.46
CA GLU A 114 14.91 -19.85 6.90
C GLU A 114 15.79 -20.45 5.80
N PHE A 115 15.36 -20.36 4.54
CA PHE A 115 16.00 -21.05 3.42
C PHE A 115 16.48 -20.12 2.30
N GLY A 116 16.21 -18.81 2.40
CA GLY A 116 16.56 -17.85 1.34
C GLY A 116 15.79 -18.09 0.03
N LEU A 117 14.66 -18.80 0.08
CA LEU A 117 13.85 -19.12 -1.10
C LEU A 117 12.84 -18.01 -1.35
N GLU A 118 12.82 -17.53 -2.58
CA GLU A 118 11.84 -16.55 -3.06
C GLU A 118 10.86 -17.21 -4.03
N PHE A 119 9.61 -16.78 -3.96
CA PHE A 119 8.55 -17.23 -4.85
C PHE A 119 8.10 -16.05 -5.70
N GLU A 120 7.69 -16.32 -6.94
CA GLU A 120 7.06 -15.28 -7.75
C GLU A 120 5.83 -14.72 -7.02
N ALA A 121 5.74 -13.39 -6.95
CA ALA A 121 4.62 -12.71 -6.32
C ALA A 121 3.33 -12.97 -7.12
N GLY A 122 2.54 -13.94 -6.67
CA GLY A 122 1.35 -14.41 -7.40
C GLY A 122 0.14 -13.46 -7.34
N TYR A 123 0.10 -12.52 -6.40
CA TYR A 123 -1.11 -11.71 -6.11
C TYR A 123 -0.89 -10.20 -5.95
N LEU A 124 0.36 -9.72 -5.95
CA LEU A 124 0.68 -8.31 -5.71
C LEU A 124 1.16 -7.62 -6.99
N ARG A 125 0.28 -7.57 -7.98
CA ARG A 125 0.14 -6.33 -8.72
C ARG A 125 -1.09 -5.70 -8.13
N LEU A 126 -0.98 -4.46 -7.63
CA LEU A 126 -2.16 -3.60 -7.49
C LEU A 126 -2.86 -3.72 -8.84
N SER A 127 -3.93 -4.51 -8.88
CA SER A 127 -4.49 -4.99 -10.14
C SER A 127 -4.77 -3.78 -11.01
N ALA A 128 -4.09 -3.76 -12.17
CA ALA A 128 -4.50 -3.04 -13.37
C ALA A 128 -5.98 -3.34 -13.73
#